data_AF-A0A949GTF9-F1
#
_entry.id   AF-A0A949GTF9-F1
#
_cell.length_a   1.000
_cell.length_b   1.000
_cell.length_c   1.000
_cell.angle_alpha   90.00
_cell.angle_beta   90.00
_cell.angle_gamma   90.00
#
_symmetry.space_group_name_H-M   'P 1'
#
loop_
_entity.id
_entity.type
_entity.pdbx_description
1 polymer ?
#
loop_
_entity_poly.entity_id
_entity_poly.type
_entity_poly.pdbx_seq_one_letter_code
_entity_poly.pdbx_strand_id
1 'polypeptide(L)'
;FASMLMAGIDGIENKIHPGDPMDKDLYHLPPEELKEIPTVCGSLRQALECLDADRAFLKKGGVFNDDFIDAYIELKMGEVYAFEHTPHPVEFKMYYSV
;
A
#
# COMPACT_ATOMS: atom_id res chain seq x y z
N PHE A 1 -6.14 -12.45 -2.22
CA PHE A 1 -6.09 -13.27 -3.45
C PHE A 1 -6.78 -12.61 -4.63
N ALA A 2 -8.07 -12.27 -4.52
CA ALA A 2 -8.81 -11.63 -5.63
C ALA A 2 -8.15 -10.34 -6.14
N SER A 3 -7.69 -9.44 -5.26
CA SER A 3 -6.99 -8.21 -5.65
C SER A 3 -5.73 -8.45 -6.49
N MET A 4 -4.92 -9.47 -6.13
CA MET A 4 -3.72 -9.85 -6.89
C MET A 4 -4.08 -10.37 -8.29
N LEU A 5 -5.16 -11.14 -8.41
CA LEU A 5 -5.63 -11.64 -9.70
C LEU A 5 -6.14 -10.49 -10.58
N MET A 6 -6.96 -9.60 -10.03
CA MET A 6 -7.50 -8.45 -10.77
C MET A 6 -6.38 -7.51 -11.24
N ALA A 7 -5.36 -7.25 -10.41
CA ALA A 7 -4.20 -6.46 -10.81
C ALA A 7 -3.41 -7.14 -11.96
N GLY A 8 -3.23 -8.46 -11.90
CA GLY A 8 -2.57 -9.21 -12.98
C GLY A 8 -3.35 -9.19 -14.29
N ILE A 9 -4.67 -9.34 -14.23
CA ILE A 9 -5.56 -9.24 -15.41
C ILE A 9 -5.49 -7.83 -16.00
N ASP A 10 -5.57 -6.80 -15.16
CA ASP A 10 -5.46 -5.40 -15.61
C ASP A 10 -4.13 -5.12 -16.31
N GLY A 11 -3.02 -5.63 -15.76
CA GLY A 11 -1.70 -5.54 -16.39
C GLY A 11 -1.64 -6.22 -17.76
N ILE A 12 -2.30 -7.37 -17.93
CA ILE A 12 -2.39 -8.08 -19.22
C ILE A 12 -3.21 -7.26 -20.23
N GLU A 13 -4.39 -6.77 -19.83
CA GLU A 13 -5.29 -6.02 -20.71
C GLU A 13 -4.65 -4.70 -21.19
N ASN A 14 -3.99 -3.99 -20.26
CA ASN A 14 -3.35 -2.70 -20.54
C ASN A 14 -1.91 -2.84 -21.06
N LYS A 15 -1.41 -4.07 -21.21
CA LYS A 15 -0.04 -4.38 -21.68
C LYS A 15 1.04 -3.66 -20.88
N ILE A 16 0.88 -3.63 -19.55
CA ILE A 16 1.83 -2.97 -18.65
C ILE A 16 3.15 -3.74 -18.67
N HIS A 17 4.23 -3.06 -19.09
CA HIS A 17 5.57 -3.63 -19.01
C HIS A 17 6.09 -3.46 -17.57
N PRO A 18 6.52 -4.54 -16.88
CA PRO A 18 6.96 -4.47 -15.48
C PRO A 18 8.30 -3.75 -15.29
N GLY A 19 8.96 -3.38 -16.40
CA GLY A 19 10.35 -2.91 -16.41
C GLY A 19 11.33 -4.07 -16.55
N ASP A 20 12.62 -3.73 -16.55
CA ASP A 20 13.68 -4.72 -16.60
C ASP A 20 13.85 -5.39 -15.22
N PRO A 21 14.17 -6.70 -15.17
CA PRO A 21 14.42 -7.38 -13.91
C PRO A 21 15.66 -6.78 -13.22
N MET A 22 15.61 -6.71 -11.89
CA MET A 22 16.71 -6.23 -11.06
C MET A 22 17.51 -7.43 -10.52
N ASP A 23 18.77 -7.56 -10.95
CA ASP A 23 19.69 -8.62 -10.48
C ASP A 23 20.57 -8.17 -9.29
N LYS A 24 20.32 -6.98 -8.74
CA LYS A 24 21.06 -6.40 -7.61
C LYS A 24 20.39 -6.73 -6.27
N ASP A 25 21.20 -6.86 -5.21
CA ASP A 25 20.67 -6.96 -3.85
C ASP A 25 20.13 -5.59 -3.38
N LEU A 26 18.81 -5.52 -3.19
CA LEU A 26 18.11 -4.29 -2.83
C LEU A 26 18.57 -3.70 -1.49
N TYR A 27 19.11 -4.51 -0.57
CA TYR A 27 19.58 -4.03 0.73
C TYR A 27 20.98 -3.40 0.69
N HIS A 28 21.73 -3.63 -0.39
CA HIS A 28 23.10 -3.14 -0.56
C HIS A 28 23.21 -2.03 -1.61
N LEU A 29 22.07 -1.57 -2.16
CA LEU A 29 22.04 -0.46 -3.11
C LEU A 29 22.39 0.87 -2.42
N PRO A 30 23.15 1.75 -3.09
CA PRO A 30 23.31 3.13 -2.66
C PRO A 30 21.93 3.82 -2.54
N PRO A 31 21.72 4.72 -1.56
CA PRO A 31 20.45 5.43 -1.39
C PRO A 31 19.98 6.22 -2.62
N GLU A 32 20.91 6.62 -3.49
CA GLU A 32 20.61 7.33 -4.73
C GLU A 32 19.92 6.41 -5.75
N GLU A 33 20.40 5.18 -5.93
CA GLU A 33 19.80 4.18 -6.82
C GLU A 33 18.47 3.66 -6.25
N LEU A 34 18.36 3.51 -4.93
CA LEU A 34 17.16 2.98 -4.29
C LEU A 34 15.95 3.92 -4.44
N LYS A 35 16.17 5.23 -4.60
CA LYS A 35 15.11 6.22 -4.84
C LYS A 35 14.43 6.07 -6.20
N GLU A 36 15.11 5.48 -7.17
CA GLU A 36 14.55 5.26 -8.51
C GLU A 36 13.67 4.01 -8.58
N ILE A 37 13.69 3.17 -7.53
CA ILE A 37 12.93 1.92 -7.47
C ILE A 37 11.57 2.19 -6.81
N PRO A 38 10.45 1.87 -7.48
CA PRO A 38 9.13 1.91 -6.87
C PRO A 38 9.07 0.98 -5.64
N THR A 39 8.62 1.50 -4.50
CA THR A 39 8.49 0.73 -3.26
C THR A 39 7.02 0.50 -2.90
N VAL A 40 6.78 -0.48 -2.04
CA VAL A 40 5.46 -0.68 -1.43
C VAL A 40 5.06 0.49 -0.51
N CYS A 41 3.79 0.56 -0.13
CA CYS A 41 3.30 1.54 0.84
C CYS A 41 4.05 1.41 2.18
N GLY A 42 4.42 2.53 2.77
CA GLY A 42 5.14 2.61 4.05
C GLY A 42 4.23 2.53 5.28
N SER A 43 2.92 2.63 5.11
CA SER A 43 1.94 2.48 6.20
C SER A 43 0.63 1.90 5.69
N LEU A 44 -0.18 1.38 6.63
CA LEU A 44 -1.54 0.94 6.32
C LEU A 44 -2.40 2.11 5.81
N ARG A 45 -2.26 3.30 6.40
CA ARG A 45 -2.94 4.52 5.94
C ARG A 45 -2.66 4.80 4.46
N GLN A 46 -1.39 4.80 4.06
CA GLN A 46 -1.01 5.04 2.68
C GLN A 46 -1.60 3.97 1.74
N ALA A 47 -1.60 2.69 2.16
CA ALA A 47 -2.19 1.63 1.36
C ALA A 47 -3.71 1.82 1.16
N LEU A 48 -4.43 2.31 2.16
CA LEU A 48 -5.87 2.61 2.06
C LEU A 48 -6.13 3.82 1.17
N GLU A 49 -5.30 4.86 1.24
CA GLU A 49 -5.37 6.04 0.36
C GLU A 49 -5.07 5.67 -1.10
N CYS A 50 -4.08 4.81 -1.34
CA CYS A 50 -3.80 4.29 -2.68
C CYS A 50 -4.94 3.40 -3.19
N LEU A 51 -5.54 2.56 -2.34
CA LEU A 51 -6.71 1.77 -2.70
C LEU A 51 -7.89 2.67 -3.08
N ASP A 52 -8.12 3.75 -2.35
CA ASP A 52 -9.18 4.71 -2.67
C ASP A 52 -8.95 5.35 -4.04
N ALA A 53 -7.74 5.86 -4.26
CA ALA A 53 -7.35 6.57 -5.48
C ALA A 53 -7.30 5.67 -6.73
N ASP A 54 -6.94 4.38 -6.59
CA ASP A 54 -6.76 3.45 -7.71
C ASP A 54 -7.53 2.13 -7.52
N ARG A 55 -8.85 2.24 -7.35
CA ARG A 55 -9.76 1.08 -7.23
C ARG A 55 -10.35 0.59 -8.56
N ALA A 56 -10.08 1.25 -9.68
CA ALA A 56 -10.78 0.99 -10.94
C ALA A 56 -10.55 -0.45 -11.45
N PHE A 57 -9.33 -0.96 -11.34
CA PHE A 57 -8.97 -2.30 -11.78
C PHE A 57 -9.71 -3.40 -10.99
N LEU A 58 -10.04 -3.14 -9.71
CA LEU A 58 -10.79 -4.07 -8.86
C LEU A 58 -12.26 -4.16 -9.26
N LYS A 59 -12.84 -3.07 -9.78
CA LYS A 59 -14.26 -3.01 -10.13
C LYS A 59 -14.60 -3.66 -11.48
N LYS A 60 -13.58 -4.01 -12.27
CA LYS A 60 -13.76 -4.71 -13.55
C LYS A 60 -14.55 -6.01 -13.35
N GLY A 61 -15.53 -6.24 -14.24
CA GLY A 61 -16.39 -7.42 -14.17
C GLY A 61 -17.33 -7.48 -12.96
N GLY A 62 -17.45 -6.41 -12.17
CA GLY A 62 -18.27 -6.38 -10.96
C GLY A 62 -17.75 -7.25 -9.83
N VAL A 63 -16.45 -7.59 -9.84
CA VAL A 63 -15.82 -8.42 -8.80
C VAL A 63 -15.82 -7.71 -7.45
N PHE A 64 -15.52 -6.41 -7.46
CA PHE A 64 -15.70 -5.51 -6.33
C PHE A 64 -16.65 -4.37 -6.73
N ASN A 65 -17.32 -3.78 -5.74
CA ASN A 65 -18.12 -2.56 -5.89
C ASN A 65 -17.61 -1.48 -4.93
N ASP A 66 -18.00 -0.22 -5.19
CA ASP A 66 -17.56 0.91 -4.37
C ASP A 66 -17.99 0.76 -2.91
N ASP A 67 -19.24 0.35 -2.65
CA ASP A 67 -19.75 0.13 -1.28
C ASP A 67 -18.87 -0.82 -0.45
N PHE A 68 -18.42 -1.93 -1.05
CA PHE A 68 -17.54 -2.88 -0.37
C PHE A 68 -16.16 -2.28 -0.10
N ILE A 69 -15.58 -1.58 -1.08
CA ILE A 69 -14.26 -0.98 -0.95
C ILE A 69 -14.29 0.13 0.10
N ASP A 70 -15.31 0.98 0.08
CA ASP A 70 -15.50 2.07 1.04
C ASP A 70 -15.69 1.53 2.46
N ALA A 71 -16.55 0.52 2.64
CA ALA A 71 -16.74 -0.12 3.94
C ALA A 71 -15.45 -0.78 4.47
N TYR A 72 -14.66 -1.40 3.58
CA TYR A 72 -13.37 -1.96 3.95
C TYR A 72 -12.37 -0.88 4.39
N ILE A 73 -12.30 0.22 3.65
CA ILE A 73 -11.44 1.36 3.98
C ILE A 73 -11.86 1.95 5.33
N GLU A 74 -13.15 2.20 5.55
CA GLU A 74 -13.65 2.75 6.81
C GLU A 74 -13.30 1.86 8.00
N LEU A 75 -13.55 0.55 7.88
CA LEU A 75 -13.23 -0.43 8.92
C LEU A 75 -11.74 -0.39 9.28
N LYS A 76 -10.87 -0.35 8.27
CA LYS A 76 -9.41 -0.33 8.47
C LYS A 76 -8.87 1.01 8.92
N MET A 77 -9.49 2.11 8.53
CA MET A 77 -9.18 3.43 9.07
C MET A 77 -9.48 3.50 10.57
N GLY A 78 -10.51 2.80 11.06
CA GLY A 78 -10.73 2.64 12.50
C GLY A 78 -9.54 2.03 13.23
N GLU A 79 -8.93 0.98 12.67
CA GLU A 79 -7.71 0.35 13.22
C GLU A 79 -6.50 1.30 13.16
N VAL A 80 -6.33 2.01 12.04
CA VAL A 80 -5.28 3.03 11.87
C VAL A 80 -5.39 4.10 12.95
N TYR A 81 -6.58 4.68 13.13
CA TYR A 81 -6.78 5.73 14.13
C TYR A 81 -6.57 5.23 15.55
N ALA A 82 -6.98 4.00 15.88
CA ALA A 82 -6.73 3.44 17.20
C ALA A 82 -5.23 3.33 17.49
N PHE A 83 -4.43 2.91 16.50
CA PHE A 83 -2.99 2.79 16.64
C PHE A 83 -2.29 4.17 16.70
N GLU A 84 -2.59 5.06 15.76
CA GLU A 84 -1.91 6.37 15.64
C GLU A 84 -2.24 7.33 16.78
N HIS A 85 -3.41 7.22 17.41
CA HIS A 85 -3.81 8.09 18.52
C HIS A 85 -3.51 7.51 19.91
N THR A 86 -2.91 6.32 19.99
CA THR A 86 -2.50 5.72 21.26
C THR A 86 -1.00 5.93 21.46
N PRO A 87 -0.56 6.62 22.53
CA PRO A 87 0.86 6.81 22.80
C PRO A 87 1.60 5.46 22.88
N HIS A 88 2.66 5.31 22.10
CA HIS A 88 3.45 4.08 22.12
C HIS A 88 4.45 4.09 23.29
N PRO A 89 4.71 2.96 23.99
CA PRO A 89 5.67 2.92 25.10
C PRO A 89 7.09 3.43 24.76
N VAL A 90 7.48 3.34 23.49
CA VAL A 90 8.76 3.89 23.00
C VAL A 90 8.79 5.42 23.09
N GLU A 91 7.65 6.10 22.91
CA GLU A 91 7.57 7.56 23.06
C GLU A 91 7.89 7.99 24.49
N PHE A 92 7.43 7.24 25.51
CA PHE A 92 7.84 7.50 26.89
C PHE A 92 9.36 7.34 27.06
N LYS A 93 9.97 6.29 26.49
CA LYS A 93 11.43 6.14 26.51
C LYS A 93 12.15 7.33 25.83
N MET A 94 11.60 7.85 24.73
CA MET A 94 12.22 8.92 23.96
C MET A 94 12.02 10.31 24.56
N TYR A 95 10.86 10.57 25.16
CA TYR A 95 10.40 11.93 25.45
C TYR A 95 10.01 12.20 26.92
N TYR A 96 9.95 11.19 27.79
CA TYR A 96 9.48 11.38 29.18
C TYR A 96 10.38 12.28 30.03
N SER A 97 11.70 12.26 29.78
CA SER A 97 12.69 13.02 30.53
C SER A 97 13.36 14.13 29.71
N VAL A 98 12.73 14.55 28.61
CA VAL A 98 13.15 15.73 27.84
C VAL A 98 12.86 16.99 28.64
#